data_AF-W2Q7N4-F1
#
_entry.id   AF-W2Q7N4-F1
#
_cell.length_a   1.000
_cell.length_b   1.000
_cell.length_c   1.000
_cell.angle_alpha   90.00
_cell.angle_beta   90.00
_cell.angle_gamma   90.00
#
_symmetry.space_group_name_H-M   'P 1'
#
loop_
_entity.id
_entity.type
_entity.pdbx_description
1 polymer ?
#
loop_
_entity_poly.entity_id
_entity_poly.type
_entity_poly.pdbx_seq_one_letter_code
_entity_poly.pdbx_strand_id
1 'polypeptide(L)' 'MDPTGYSTHSVRIGGATALLNAGADRLAIKVMGRWLSSAFEEYPVLTADGSSGLSKLMC' A
#
# COMPACT_ATOMS: atom_id res chain seq x y z
N MET A 1 1.75 12.47 -15.70
CA MET A 1 1.20 12.91 -14.41
C MET A 1 2.01 14.09 -13.93
N ASP A 2 1.36 15.11 -13.38
CA ASP A 2 2.04 16.27 -12.84
C ASP A 2 2.60 15.96 -11.43
N PRO A 3 3.92 16.06 -11.18
CA PRO A 3 4.51 15.70 -9.89
C PRO A 3 4.11 16.62 -8.75
N THR A 4 3.66 17.85 -9.03
CA THR A 4 3.33 18.83 -7.99
C THR A 4 2.04 18.49 -7.26
N GLY A 5 1.21 17.61 -7.85
CA GLY A 5 0.00 17.08 -7.21
C GLY A 5 0.27 16.06 -6.10
N TYR A 6 1.52 15.63 -5.88
CA TYR A 6 1.85 14.60 -4.89
C TYR A 6 2.78 15.14 -3.80
N SER A 7 2.35 14.98 -2.56
CA SER A 7 3.21 15.23 -1.40
C SER A 7 4.14 14.04 -1.16
N THR A 8 5.26 14.26 -0.45
CA THR A 8 6.12 13.21 0.09
C THR A 8 5.31 12.13 0.82
N HIS A 9 4.24 12.52 1.51
CA HIS A 9 3.35 11.57 2.17
C HIS A 9 2.60 10.66 1.17
N SER A 10 2.12 11.22 0.06
CA SER A 10 1.47 10.46 -1.02
C SER A 10 2.40 9.41 -1.62
N VAL A 11 3.67 9.77 -1.86
CA VAL A 11 4.68 8.83 -2.37
C VAL A 11 4.95 7.71 -1.38
N ARG A 12 5.08 8.04 -0.09
CA ARG A 12 5.32 7.04 0.96
C ARG A 12 4.16 6.07 1.11
N ILE A 13 2.92 6.55 1.05
CA ILE A 13 1.72 5.71 1.07
C ILE A 13 1.71 4.81 -0.17
N GLY A 14 1.89 5.38 -1.37
CA GLY A 14 1.86 4.62 -2.62
C GLY A 14 2.90 3.48 -2.65
N GLY A 15 4.10 3.73 -2.14
CA GLY A 15 5.13 2.69 -1.99
C GLY A 15 4.73 1.57 -1.03
N ALA A 16 4.13 1.90 0.12
CA ALA A 16 3.64 0.89 1.07
C ALA A 16 2.49 0.07 0.47
N THR A 17 1.53 0.71 -0.22
CA THR A 17 0.44 0.05 -0.93
C THR A 17 0.96 -0.90 -2.01
N ALA A 18 1.94 -0.46 -2.82
CA ALA A 18 2.54 -1.31 -3.86
C ALA A 18 3.24 -2.55 -3.27
N LEU A 19 4.00 -2.39 -2.19
CA LEU A 19 4.67 -3.50 -1.52
C LEU A 19 3.68 -4.48 -0.87
N LEU A 20 2.61 -3.97 -0.24
CA LEU A 20 1.55 -4.81 0.32
C LEU A 20 0.86 -5.65 -0.77
N ASN A 21 0.52 -5.04 -1.91
CA ASN A 21 -0.09 -5.75 -3.02
C ASN A 21 0.85 -6.77 -3.67
N ALA A 22 2.16 -6.52 -3.64
CA ALA A 22 3.17 -7.48 -4.10
C ALA A 22 3.39 -8.64 -3.12
N GLY A 23 2.68 -8.67 -1.98
CA GLY A 23 2.82 -9.70 -0.96
C GLY A 23 4.11 -9.57 -0.14
N ALA A 24 4.74 -8.39 -0.12
CA ALA A 24 5.93 -8.17 0.68
C ALA A 24 5.61 -8.29 2.18
N ASP A 25 6.58 -8.78 2.94
CA ASP A 25 6.44 -8.96 4.38
C ASP A 25 6.16 -7.64 5.11
N ARG A 26 5.18 -7.65 6.02
CA ARG A 26 4.73 -6.45 6.74
C ARG A 26 5.82 -5.85 7.61
N LEU A 27 6.69 -6.67 8.22
CA LEU A 27 7.80 -6.17 9.02
C LEU A 27 8.84 -5.46 8.13
N ALA A 28 9.13 -6.02 6.96
CA ALA A 28 10.00 -5.37 5.98
C ALA A 28 9.44 -4.01 5.55
N ILE A 29 8.14 -3.92 5.23
CA ILE A 29 7.49 -2.64 4.86
C ILE A 29 7.56 -1.64 6.03
N LYS A 30 7.30 -2.09 7.27
CA LYS A 30 7.35 -1.25 8.47
C LYS A 30 8.74 -0.64 8.69
N VAL A 31 9.78 -1.47 8.61
CA VAL A 31 11.18 -1.05 8.81
C VAL A 31 11.64 -0.12 7.68
N MET A 32 11.43 -0.52 6.43
CA MET A 32 11.85 0.26 5.25
C MET A 32 11.13 1.60 5.16
N GLY A 33 9.83 1.61 5.45
CA GLY A 33 9.02 2.82 5.47
C GLY A 33 9.15 3.65 6.74
N ARG A 34 9.96 3.24 7.72
CA ARG A 34 10.12 3.87 9.04
C ARG A 34 8.78 4.18 9.71
N TRP A 35 7.85 3.23 9.62
CA TRP A 35 6.52 3.37 10.19
C TRP A 35 6.57 3.11 11.69
N LEU A 36 6.14 4.10 12.48
CA LEU A 36 6.09 3.97 13.93
C LEU A 36 5.03 2.95 14.35
N SER A 37 3.89 2.94 13.65
CA SER A 37 2.77 2.03 13.84
C SER A 37 2.52 1.18 12.60
N SER A 38 1.55 0.27 12.68
CA SER A 38 1.09 -0.52 11.54
C SER A 38 0.03 0.20 10.69
N ALA A 39 -0.11 1.52 10.82
CA ALA A 39 -1.10 2.32 10.07
C ALA A 39 -0.94 2.18 8.54
N PHE A 40 0.22 1.73 8.06
CA PHE A 40 0.42 1.48 6.65
C PHE A 40 -0.43 0.34 6.09
N GLU A 41 -0.88 -0.58 6.95
CA GLU A 41 -1.73 -1.72 6.60
C GLU A 41 -3.17 -1.30 6.30
N GLU A 42 -3.56 -0.06 6.64
CA GLU A 42 -4.88 0.52 6.36
C GLU A 42 -4.92 1.28 5.02
N TYR A 43 -3.75 1.56 4.42
CA TYR A 43 -3.66 2.20 3.10
C TYR A 43 -3.87 1.30 1.86
N PRO A 44 -3.97 -0.04 1.89
CA PRO A 44 -4.41 -0.79 0.72
C PRO A 44 -5.92 -0.52 0.52
N VAL A 45 -6.23 0.69 0.08
CA VAL A 45 -7.45 1.01 -0.63
C VAL A 45 -7.38 0.17 -1.90
N LEU A 46 -8.29 -0.80 -2.02
CA LEU A 46 -8.85 -1.38 -3.25
C LEU A 46 -8.17 -0.95 -4.56
N THR A 47 -6.87 -1.21 -4.68
CA THR A 47 -6.17 -0.97 -5.94
C THR A 47 -6.73 -1.98 -6.92
N ALA A 48 -6.80 -1.63 -8.21
CA ALA A 48 -7.29 -2.55 -9.23
C ALA A 48 -6.60 -3.93 -9.12
N ASP A 49 -5.29 -3.95 -8.86
CA ASP A 49 -4.53 -5.18 -8.63
C ASP A 49 -4.89 -5.88 -7.32
N GLY A 50 -4.86 -5.17 -6.18
CA GLY A 50 -5.17 -5.76 -4.86
C GLY A 50 -6.61 -6.22 -4.66
N SER A 51 -7.55 -5.72 -5.47
CA SER A 51 -8.96 -6.12 -5.46
C SER A 51 -9.30 -7.15 -6.55
N SER A 52 -8.34 -7.47 -7.43
CA SER A 52 -8.53 -8.44 -8.49
C SER A 52 -8.77 -9.83 -7.90
N GLY A 53 -9.90 -10.46 -8.25
CA GLY A 53 -10.28 -11.77 -7.76
C GLY A 53 -10.89 -11.80 -6.35
N LEU A 54 -10.95 -10.66 -5.64
CA LEU A 54 -11.57 -10.58 -4.31
C LEU A 54 -13.05 -10.98 -4.36
N SER A 55 -13.74 -10.66 -5.47
CA SER A 55 -15.12 -11.07 -5.73
C SER A 55 -15.33 -12.59 -5.76
N LYS A 56 -14.29 -13.38 -6.09
CA LYS A 56 -14.37 -14.85 -6.10
C LYS A 56 -14.22 -15.47 -4.71
N LEU A 57 -13.70 -14.72 -3.73
CA LEU A 57 -13.49 -15.17 -2.36
C LEU A 57 -14.65 -14.80 -1.41
N MET A 58 -15.60 -13.99 -1.90
CA MET A 58 -16.79 -13.54 -1.15
C MET A 58 -18.04 -14.42 -1.41
N CYS A 59 -17.90 -15.51 -2.18
CA CYS A 59 -18.95 -16.50 -2.43
C CYS A 59 -18.62 -17.80 -1.69
#